data_AF-A0A9X6YEJ8-F1
#
_entry.id   AF-A0A9X6YEJ8-F1
#
_cell.length_a   1.000
_cell.length_b   1.000
_cell.length_c   1.000
_cell.angle_alpha   90.00
_cell.angle_beta   90.00
_cell.angle_gamma   90.00
#
_symmetry.space_group_name_H-M   'P 1'
#
loop_
_entity.id
_entity.type
_entity.pdbx_description
1 polymer ?
#
loop_
_entity_poly.entity_id
_entity_poly.type
_entity_poly.pdbx_seq_one_letter_code
_entity_poly.pdbx_strand_id
1 'polypeptide(L)' 'MSNNLLKITNDESILTYPHRESKSLKKFYSFISENYKNINEWFGIEESISDQIWFYGTIFIAISIMIFMYIFSIDIL' A
#
# COMPACT_ATOMS: atom_id res chain seq x y z
N MET A 1 14.29 -43.94 -41.49
CA MET A 1 15.30 -44.50 -40.57
C MET A 1 15.66 -43.42 -39.56
N SER A 2 15.68 -43.80 -38.27
CA SER A 2 15.98 -43.05 -37.03
C SER A 2 15.10 -41.86 -36.61
N ASN A 3 14.14 -42.19 -35.73
CA ASN A 3 13.51 -41.33 -34.74
C ASN A 3 14.56 -40.88 -33.70
N ASN A 4 14.49 -39.64 -33.22
CA ASN A 4 15.04 -39.19 -31.93
C ASN A 4 14.17 -38.01 -31.48
N LEU A 5 13.08 -38.19 -30.72
CA LEU A 5 13.04 -38.53 -29.29
C LEU A 5 13.98 -37.68 -28.42
N LEU A 6 13.99 -36.36 -28.64
CA LEU A 6 14.35 -35.41 -27.59
C LEU A 6 13.11 -34.66 -27.13
N LYS A 7 12.15 -35.45 -26.62
CA LYS A 7 11.27 -35.02 -25.55
C LYS A 7 12.18 -34.78 -24.36
N ILE A 8 12.74 -33.58 -24.26
CA ILE A 8 13.40 -33.11 -23.05
C ILE A 8 12.28 -32.92 -22.02
N THR A 9 11.91 -34.03 -21.40
CA THR A 9 11.33 -34.05 -20.08
C THR A 9 12.38 -33.43 -19.17
N ASN A 10 12.37 -32.10 -19.04
CA ASN A 10 13.04 -31.43 -17.95
C ASN A 10 12.22 -31.76 -16.69
N ASP A 11 12.55 -32.92 -16.13
CA ASP A 11 12.28 -33.35 -14.77
C ASP A 11 13.20 -32.61 -13.79
N GLU A 12 13.41 -31.32 -14.04
CA GLU A 12 13.88 -30.43 -12.99
C GLU A 12 12.62 -29.92 -12.34
N SER A 13 12.31 -30.50 -11.18
CA SER A 13 11.55 -29.84 -10.14
C SER A 13 11.95 -28.36 -10.18
N ILE A 14 11.07 -27.52 -10.71
CA ILE A 14 11.21 -26.08 -10.60
C ILE A 14 11.19 -25.90 -9.10
N LEU A 15 12.40 -25.77 -8.53
CA LEU A 15 12.67 -25.30 -7.20
C LEU A 15 11.87 -24.01 -7.14
N THR A 16 10.65 -24.14 -6.66
CA THR A 16 9.80 -23.01 -6.35
C THR A 16 10.57 -22.41 -5.20
N TYR A 17 11.43 -21.45 -5.52
CA TYR A 17 11.96 -20.51 -4.55
C TYR A 17 10.78 -20.22 -3.64
N PRO A 18 10.88 -20.44 -2.32
CA PRO A 18 9.82 -20.03 -1.44
C PRO A 18 9.68 -18.54 -1.70
N HIS A 19 8.68 -18.18 -2.51
CA HIS A 19 8.26 -16.82 -2.70
C HIS A 19 7.93 -16.45 -1.27
N ARG A 20 8.82 -15.67 -0.66
CA ARG A 20 8.74 -15.31 0.75
C ARG A 20 7.51 -14.43 0.81
N GLU A 21 6.36 -15.09 0.87
CA GLU A 21 5.09 -14.47 0.64
C GLU A 21 5.01 -13.40 1.69
N SER A 22 4.88 -12.18 1.22
CA SER A 22 4.66 -11.00 2.02
C SER A 22 3.25 -11.05 2.64
N LYS A 23 2.82 -12.22 3.14
CA LYS A 23 1.54 -12.47 3.82
C LYS A 23 1.25 -11.40 4.87
N SER A 24 2.27 -10.89 5.55
CA SER A 24 2.15 -9.76 6.47
C SER A 24 1.82 -8.44 5.75
N LEU A 25 2.50 -8.11 4.66
CA LEU A 25 2.21 -6.91 3.85
C LEU A 25 0.83 -6.99 3.20
N LYS A 26 0.41 -8.15 2.71
CA LYS A 26 -0.94 -8.35 2.15
C LYS A 26 -2.02 -8.12 3.20
N LYS A 27 -1.82 -8.65 4.41
CA LYS A 27 -2.74 -8.43 5.54
C LYS A 27 -2.76 -6.97 5.98
N PHE A 28 -1.60 -6.32 6.02
CA PHE A 28 -1.47 -4.90 6.35
C PHE A 28 -2.17 -4.00 5.33
N TYR A 29 -1.97 -4.26 4.03
CA TYR A 29 -2.63 -3.52 2.96
C TYR A 29 -4.15 -3.68 3.02
N SER A 30 -4.63 -4.91 3.22
CA SER A 30 -6.07 -5.18 3.38
C SER A 30 -6.67 -4.39 4.55
N PHE A 31 -5.95 -4.36 5.68
CA PHE A 31 -6.39 -3.62 6.86
C PHE A 31 -6.44 -2.10 6.61
N ILE A 32 -5.42 -1.55 5.95
CA ILE A 32 -5.42 -0.13 5.58
C ILE A 32 -6.55 0.18 4.60
N SER A 33 -6.75 -0.65 3.57
CA SER A 33 -7.79 -0.40 2.56
C SER A 33 -9.18 -0.46 3.15
N GLU A 34 -9.42 -1.38 4.09
CA GLU A 34 -10.71 -1.52 4.76
C GLU A 34 -10.98 -0.32 5.67
N ASN A 35 -9.99 0.12 6.45
CA ASN A 35 -10.13 1.32 7.28
C ASN A 35 -10.29 2.59 6.46
N TYR A 36 -9.52 2.75 5.38
CA TYR A 36 -9.64 3.91 4.48
C TYR A 36 -11.05 4.01 3.90
N LYS A 37 -11.60 2.88 3.46
CA LYS A 37 -12.97 2.80 2.95
C LYS A 37 -13.99 3.16 4.04
N ASN A 38 -13.91 2.54 5.22
CA ASN A 38 -14.86 2.79 6.32
C ASN A 38 -14.83 4.25 6.77
N ILE A 39 -13.66 4.88 6.81
CA ILE A 39 -13.52 6.29 7.17
C ILE A 39 -14.16 7.19 6.10
N ASN A 40 -13.92 6.91 4.82
CA ASN A 40 -14.52 7.70 3.74
C ASN A 40 -16.05 7.59 3.75
N GLU A 41 -16.61 6.38 3.95
CA GLU A 41 -18.05 6.15 4.09
C GLU A 41 -18.63 6.86 5.32
N TRP A 42 -17.89 6.87 6.44
CA TRP A 42 -18.33 7.56 7.65
C TRP A 42 -18.42 9.07 7.48
N PHE A 43 -17.51 9.66 6.70
CA PHE A 43 -17.49 11.08 6.38
C PHE A 43 -18.32 11.46 5.15
N GLY A 44 -18.86 10.49 4.40
CA GLY A 44 -19.67 10.74 3.20
C GLY A 44 -18.85 11.28 2.02
N ILE A 45 -17.56 10.92 1.92
CA ILE A 45 -16.63 11.36 0.88
C ILE A 45 -16.14 10.21 -0.02
N GLU A 46 -16.79 9.05 0.05
CA GLU A 46 -16.47 7.86 -0.72
C GLU A 46 -16.74 8.02 -2.22
N GLU A 47 -17.63 8.92 -2.61
CA GLU A 47 -18.09 9.08 -4.00
C GLU A 47 -17.02 9.66 -4.93
N SER A 48 -16.15 10.54 -4.43
CA SER A 48 -15.18 11.25 -5.27
C SER A 48 -13.79 11.31 -4.66
N ILE A 49 -12.78 10.97 -5.48
CA ILE A 49 -11.37 11.07 -5.11
C ILE A 49 -10.99 12.53 -4.85
N SER A 50 -11.61 13.47 -5.57
CA SER A 50 -11.38 14.91 -5.37
C SER A 50 -11.74 15.34 -3.95
N ASP A 51 -12.89 14.91 -3.43
CA ASP A 51 -13.34 15.25 -2.08
C ASP A 51 -12.47 14.60 -1.02
N GLN A 52 -12.00 13.37 -1.26
CA GLN A 52 -11.01 12.71 -0.40
C GLN A 52 -9.71 13.52 -0.35
N ILE A 53 -9.19 13.96 -1.49
CA ILE A 53 -7.97 14.79 -1.56
C ILE A 53 -8.17 16.10 -0.81
N TRP A 54 -9.31 16.78 -1.00
CA TRP A 54 -9.61 18.02 -0.30
C TRP A 54 -9.73 17.82 1.21
N PHE A 55 -10.44 16.79 1.65
CA PHE A 55 -10.66 16.48 3.05
C PHE A 55 -9.33 16.16 3.76
N TYR A 56 -8.61 15.14 3.29
CA TYR A 56 -7.35 14.72 3.90
C TYR A 56 -6.25 15.76 3.72
N GLY A 57 -6.23 16.46 2.58
CA GLY A 57 -5.29 17.55 2.32
C GLY A 57 -5.43 18.69 3.31
N THR A 58 -6.67 19.09 3.63
CA THR A 58 -6.93 20.16 4.61
C THR A 58 -6.47 19.76 6.01
N ILE A 59 -6.78 18.54 6.45
CA ILE A 59 -6.34 18.00 7.75
C ILE A 59 -4.81 17.94 7.81
N PHE A 60 -4.18 17.45 6.75
CA PHE A 60 -2.73 17.34 6.66
C PHE A 60 -2.04 18.72 6.72
N ILE A 61 -2.58 19.72 6.03
CA ILE A 61 -2.05 21.10 6.06
C ILE A 61 -2.18 21.67 7.48
N ALA A 62 -3.33 21.51 8.14
CA ALA A 62 -3.54 22.00 9.49
C ALA A 62 -2.52 21.42 10.49
N ILE A 63 -2.32 20.10 10.44
CA ILE A 63 -1.32 19.42 11.28
C ILE A 63 0.10 19.89 10.91
N SER A 64 0.40 20.01 9.62
CA SER A 64 1.71 20.45 9.14
C SER A 64 2.05 21.86 9.63
N ILE A 65 1.09 22.79 9.63
CA ILE A 65 1.26 24.13 10.18
C ILE A 65 1.54 24.07 11.68
N MET A 66 0.80 23.26 12.44
CA MET A 66 1.04 23.10 13.87
C MET A 66 2.44 22.56 14.16
N ILE A 67 2.88 21.54 13.41
CA ILE A 67 4.24 20.96 13.55
C ILE A 67 5.30 22.01 13.18
N PHE A 68 5.10 22.73 12.08
CA PHE A 68 6.01 23.78 11.65
C PHE A 68 6.14 24.87 12.71
N MET A 69 5.02 25.37 13.24
CA MET A 69 5.03 26.35 14.33
C MET A 69 5.73 25.81 15.58
N TYR A 70 5.51 24.54 15.93
CA TYR A 70 6.17 23.91 17.08
C TYR A 70 7.69 23.84 16.91
N ILE A 71 8.17 23.43 15.74
CA ILE A 71 9.61 23.36 15.42
C ILE A 71 10.23 24.76 15.47
N PHE A 72 9.62 25.74 14.79
CA PHE A 72 10.12 27.12 14.80
C PHE A 72 10.10 27.76 16.19
N SER A 73 9.13 27.42 17.03
CA SER A 73 9.09 27.88 18.43
C SER A 73 10.22 27.28 19.27
N ILE A 74 10.66 26.06 18.97
CA ILE A 74 11.82 25.43 19.64
C ILE A 74 13.12 26.07 19.15
N ASP A 75 13.24 26.36 17.86
CA ASP A 75 14.46 26.93 17.28
C ASP A 75 14.73 28.39 17.70
N ILE A 76 13.71 29.11 18.19
CA ILE A 76 13.80 30.52 18.62
C ILE A 76 14.09 30.67 20.13
N LEU A 77 13.94 29.61 20.93
CA LEU A 77 14.14 29.63 22.39
C LEU A 77 15.56 29.20 22.79
#